data_AF-A0A938KJA3-F1
#
_entry.id   AF-A0A938KJA3-F1
#
_cell.length_a   1.000
_cell.length_b   1.000
_cell.length_c   1.000
_cell.angle_alpha   90.00
_cell.angle_beta   90.00
_cell.angle_gamma   90.00
#
_symmetry.space_group_name_H-M   'P 1'
#
loop_
_entity.id
_entity.type
_entity.pdbx_description
1 polymer ?
#
loop_
_entity_poly.entity_id
_entity_poly.type
_entity_poly.pdbx_seq_one_letter_code
_entity_poly.pdbx_strand_id
1 'polypeptide(L)'
;MKPPSILVVGLTLAGLGGATSAAVAAAQKLPDDLRTVVADGYRGIWYMNQPLKSAHRYKYSGGFATYPQWHMPIAIHVAAQRKTFFVYGGSAGNISERHDELQHLVSYYDHATGTVPRPVRILQKRTEDAHDNPTLAIDAAGHLFVFSSAHGTSRPSYLHRSKRPYDLAEWELLEQTNFSYT
;
A
#
# COMPACT_ATOMS: atom_id res chain seq x y z
N MET A 1 31.89 -50.44 64.08
CA MET A 1 30.50 -50.81 63.70
C MET A 1 29.93 -49.65 62.90
N LYS A 2 29.54 -49.89 61.64
CA LYS A 2 29.02 -48.89 60.69
C LYS A 2 27.63 -48.40 61.14
N PRO A 3 27.29 -47.11 61.01
CA PRO A 3 25.90 -46.66 61.17
C PRO A 3 25.07 -47.05 59.93
N PRO A 4 23.75 -47.26 60.06
CA PRO A 4 22.89 -47.62 58.93
C PRO A 4 22.54 -46.37 58.12
N SER A 5 22.65 -46.51 56.80
CA SER A 5 22.18 -45.56 55.81
C SER A 5 20.65 -45.57 55.74
N ILE A 6 20.00 -44.45 56.05
CA ILE A 6 18.58 -44.25 55.75
C ILE A 6 18.48 -43.41 54.48
N LEU A 7 17.91 -44.04 53.44
CA LEU A 7 17.60 -43.47 52.15
C LEU A 7 16.44 -42.47 52.31
N VAL A 8 16.72 -41.18 52.16
CA VAL A 8 15.69 -40.13 52.07
C VAL A 8 15.16 -40.14 50.64
N VAL A 9 13.95 -40.68 50.43
CA VAL A 9 13.20 -40.50 49.18
C VAL A 9 12.57 -39.11 49.25
N GLY A 10 13.15 -38.16 48.52
CA GLY A 10 12.62 -36.81 48.38
C GLY A 10 11.30 -36.81 47.61
N LEU A 11 10.23 -36.38 48.27
CA LEU A 11 8.98 -36.01 47.63
C LEU A 11 9.10 -34.56 47.15
N THR A 12 9.46 -34.35 45.88
CA THR A 12 9.42 -33.01 45.27
C THR A 12 8.00 -32.68 44.84
N LEU A 13 7.32 -31.83 45.62
CA LEU A 13 6.14 -31.09 45.18
C LEU A 13 6.56 -29.79 44.48
N ALA A 14 5.73 -29.42 43.51
CA ALA A 14 5.53 -28.08 42.95
C ALA A 14 6.59 -27.58 41.93
N GLY A 15 6.26 -27.78 40.66
CA GLY A 15 6.67 -26.93 39.56
C GLY A 15 5.48 -26.66 38.65
N LEU A 16 4.57 -25.77 39.06
CA LEU A 16 3.60 -25.12 38.17
C LEU A 16 4.37 -24.16 37.25
N GLY A 17 5.02 -24.73 36.23
CA GLY A 17 5.73 -24.00 35.19
C GLY A 17 4.97 -24.08 33.87
N GLY A 18 3.70 -23.72 33.87
CA GLY A 18 2.93 -23.54 32.64
C GLY A 18 3.38 -22.27 31.94
N ALA A 19 4.51 -22.31 31.22
CA ALA A 19 4.84 -21.29 30.25
C ALA A 19 3.86 -21.43 29.08
N THR A 20 2.71 -20.79 29.18
CA THR A 20 1.85 -20.55 28.02
C THR A 20 2.60 -19.59 27.11
N SER A 21 3.36 -20.16 26.17
CA SER A 21 3.78 -19.46 24.96
C SER A 21 2.49 -19.02 24.24
N ALA A 22 2.07 -17.79 24.50
CA ALA A 22 1.09 -17.14 23.65
C ALA A 22 1.81 -16.83 22.34
N ALA A 23 1.78 -17.79 21.41
CA ALA A 23 2.07 -17.52 20.02
C ALA A 23 1.09 -16.44 19.60
N VAL A 24 1.58 -15.21 19.43
CA VAL A 24 0.82 -14.14 18.79
C VAL A 24 0.62 -14.63 17.36
N ALA A 25 -0.55 -15.21 17.09
CA ALA A 25 -0.93 -15.59 15.74
C ALA A 25 -0.79 -14.34 14.87
N ALA A 26 0.10 -14.40 13.89
CA ALA A 26 0.21 -13.33 12.91
C ALA A 26 -1.18 -13.14 12.30
N ALA A 27 -1.77 -11.95 12.49
CA ALA A 27 -3.06 -11.63 11.90
C ALA A 27 -2.95 -11.91 10.39
N GLN A 28 -3.87 -12.73 9.86
CA GLN A 28 -3.90 -12.99 8.43
C GLN A 28 -4.06 -11.66 7.70
N LYS A 29 -3.10 -11.36 6.82
CA LYS A 29 -3.14 -10.16 6.00
C LYS A 29 -4.37 -10.24 5.10
N LEU A 30 -5.23 -9.23 5.19
CA LEU A 30 -6.39 -9.13 4.29
C LEU A 30 -5.91 -9.11 2.84
N PRO A 31 -6.66 -9.71 1.90
CA PRO A 31 -6.35 -9.58 0.49
C PRO A 31 -6.47 -8.13 0.03
N ASP A 32 -5.78 -7.82 -1.06
CA ASP A 32 -5.91 -6.54 -1.75
C ASP A 32 -7.35 -6.33 -2.23
N ASP A 33 -7.85 -5.09 -2.17
CA ASP A 33 -9.23 -4.74 -2.53
C ASP A 33 -9.24 -3.93 -3.83
N LEU A 34 -9.72 -4.56 -4.90
CA LEU A 34 -9.76 -4.01 -6.26
C LEU A 34 -11.05 -3.22 -6.56
N ARG A 35 -11.93 -3.04 -5.56
CA ARG A 35 -13.20 -2.33 -5.79
C ARG A 35 -12.97 -0.84 -5.95
N THR A 36 -13.60 -0.30 -6.98
CA THR A 36 -13.64 1.14 -7.25
C THR A 36 -14.47 1.86 -6.19
N VAL A 37 -13.89 2.88 -5.55
CA VAL A 37 -14.56 3.70 -4.52
C VAL A 37 -14.18 5.17 -4.71
N VAL A 38 -15.16 6.07 -4.68
CA VAL A 38 -14.87 7.51 -4.66
C VAL A 38 -14.32 7.89 -3.29
N ALA A 39 -13.08 8.40 -3.25
CA ALA A 39 -12.46 8.83 -2.01
C ALA A 39 -13.04 10.17 -1.54
N ASP A 40 -12.91 10.45 -0.24
CA ASP A 40 -13.45 11.66 0.40
C ASP A 40 -12.55 12.90 0.22
N GLY A 41 -11.31 12.72 -0.27
CA GLY A 41 -10.38 13.81 -0.54
C GLY A 41 -9.02 13.34 -1.05
N TYR A 42 -8.03 14.23 -1.00
CA TYR A 42 -6.66 13.99 -1.42
C TYR A 42 -5.74 13.88 -0.21
N ARG A 43 -5.24 12.67 0.05
CA ARG A 43 -4.28 12.39 1.13
C ARG A 43 -3.23 11.44 0.58
N GLY A 44 -1.98 11.88 0.54
CA GLY A 44 -0.86 11.03 0.14
C GLY A 44 -0.55 9.98 1.20
N ILE A 45 -0.03 8.83 0.78
CA ILE A 45 0.51 7.83 1.71
C ILE A 45 1.63 8.45 2.54
N TRP A 46 1.66 8.18 3.85
CA TRP A 46 2.83 8.50 4.67
C TRP A 46 3.88 7.41 4.50
N TYR A 47 5.14 7.81 4.30
CA TYR A 47 6.25 6.88 4.16
C TYR A 47 7.48 7.38 4.90
N MET A 48 8.34 6.46 5.30
CA MET A 48 9.71 6.75 5.74
C MET A 48 10.67 5.69 5.26
N ASN A 49 11.90 6.11 4.97
CA ASN A 49 12.99 5.20 4.67
C ASN A 49 14.07 5.29 5.75
N GLN A 50 14.63 4.13 6.08
CA GLN A 50 15.84 3.93 6.89
C GLN A 50 15.89 4.75 8.19
N PRO A 51 15.63 4.13 9.35
CA PRO A 51 15.84 4.77 10.63
C PRO A 51 17.30 5.22 10.82
N LEU A 52 17.47 6.42 11.36
CA LEU A 52 18.75 7.05 11.67
C LEU A 52 18.80 7.42 13.16
N LYS A 53 19.99 7.39 13.73
CA LYS A 53 20.28 7.94 15.06
C LYS A 53 20.56 9.45 14.94
N SER A 54 19.54 10.22 14.58
CA SER A 54 19.62 11.69 14.45
C SER A 54 18.33 12.35 14.91
N ALA A 55 18.35 13.68 15.07
CA ALA A 55 17.15 14.46 15.41
C ALA A 55 16.01 14.33 14.39
N HIS A 56 16.30 13.88 13.16
CA HIS A 56 15.32 13.72 12.09
C HIS A 56 14.78 12.28 11.95
N ARG A 57 15.32 11.32 12.72
CA ARG A 57 14.90 9.90 12.83
C ARG A 57 14.92 9.04 11.56
N TYR A 58 14.75 9.59 10.37
CA TYR A 58 14.71 8.88 9.10
C TYR A 58 15.58 9.56 8.05
N LYS A 59 16.07 8.80 7.06
CA LYS A 59 16.79 9.37 5.92
C LYS A 59 15.90 10.32 5.10
N TYR A 60 14.65 9.92 4.93
CA TYR A 60 13.56 10.77 4.45
C TYR A 60 12.23 10.20 4.93
N SER A 61 11.25 11.08 5.11
CA SER A 61 9.91 10.73 5.56
C SER A 61 8.93 11.84 5.21
N GLY A 62 7.65 11.52 5.04
CA GLY A 62 6.62 12.51 4.72
C GLY A 62 5.45 11.92 3.93
N GLY A 63 4.68 12.80 3.30
CA GLY A 63 3.69 12.42 2.29
C GLY A 63 4.37 12.08 0.96
N PHE A 64 4.30 10.82 0.54
CA PHE A 64 5.08 10.24 -0.57
C PHE A 64 4.16 9.76 -1.70
N ALA A 65 3.18 10.59 -2.08
CA ALA A 65 2.14 10.23 -3.04
C ALA A 65 2.63 9.94 -4.47
N THR A 66 3.77 10.53 -4.86
CA THR A 66 4.35 10.41 -6.21
C THR A 66 5.77 9.86 -6.18
N TYR A 67 6.13 9.17 -5.10
CA TYR A 67 7.40 8.50 -4.95
C TYR A 67 7.37 7.12 -5.64
N PRO A 68 8.51 6.56 -6.08
CA PRO A 68 9.77 7.24 -6.31
C PRO A 68 9.76 8.00 -7.64
N GLN A 69 10.74 8.88 -7.82
CA GLN A 69 10.91 9.70 -9.03
C GLN A 69 10.99 8.91 -10.36
N TRP A 70 11.28 7.61 -10.29
CA TRP A 70 11.37 6.74 -11.46
C TRP A 70 10.00 6.31 -11.98
N HIS A 71 8.93 6.46 -11.18
CA HIS A 71 7.58 6.14 -11.61
C HIS A 71 7.09 7.21 -12.58
N MET A 72 7.04 6.87 -13.88
CA MET A 72 6.60 7.80 -14.90
C MET A 72 5.97 7.11 -16.12
N PRO A 73 4.89 7.67 -16.70
CA PRO A 73 4.25 8.93 -16.31
C PRO A 73 3.21 8.77 -15.20
N ILE A 74 3.06 9.79 -14.36
CA ILE A 74 2.00 9.88 -13.33
C ILE A 74 0.86 10.82 -13.71
N ALA A 75 1.04 11.64 -14.75
CA ALA A 75 0.05 12.57 -15.25
C ALA A 75 0.16 12.71 -16.78
N ILE A 76 -0.98 12.75 -17.46
CA ILE A 76 -1.08 12.86 -18.91
C ILE A 76 -2.13 13.91 -19.27
N HIS A 77 -1.72 14.90 -20.06
CA HIS A 77 -2.64 15.90 -20.61
C HIS A 77 -3.32 15.39 -21.88
N VAL A 78 -4.65 15.47 -21.91
CA VAL A 78 -5.48 15.13 -23.08
C VAL A 78 -6.20 16.40 -23.53
N ALA A 79 -5.62 17.05 -24.54
CA ALA A 79 -6.10 18.35 -25.04
C ALA A 79 -7.56 18.31 -25.50
N ALA A 80 -7.96 17.26 -26.22
CA ALA A 80 -9.32 17.07 -26.71
C ALA A 80 -10.38 16.99 -25.58
N GLN A 81 -9.97 16.59 -24.37
CA GLN A 81 -10.83 16.53 -23.19
C GLN A 81 -10.68 17.75 -22.27
N ARG A 82 -9.71 18.64 -22.55
CA ARG A 82 -9.31 19.74 -21.66
C ARG A 82 -9.03 19.25 -20.23
N LYS A 83 -8.41 18.08 -20.11
CA LYS A 83 -8.15 17.41 -18.82
C LYS A 83 -6.70 16.95 -18.74
N THR A 84 -6.11 17.03 -17.56
CA THR A 84 -4.89 16.30 -17.22
C THR A 84 -5.26 15.21 -16.25
N PHE A 85 -5.25 13.96 -16.70
CA PHE A 85 -5.47 12.80 -15.84
C PHE A 85 -4.20 12.52 -15.06
N PHE A 86 -4.33 12.08 -13.81
CA PHE A 86 -3.20 11.76 -12.96
C PHE A 86 -3.52 10.64 -11.97
N VAL A 87 -2.46 9.98 -11.51
CA VAL A 87 -2.51 8.94 -10.48
C VAL A 87 -1.58 9.27 -9.34
N TYR A 88 -1.88 8.74 -8.16
CA TYR A 88 -1.02 8.87 -6.99
C TYR A 88 -1.29 7.77 -5.96
N GLY A 89 -0.32 7.55 -5.08
CA GLY A 89 -0.45 6.74 -3.88
C GLY A 89 -1.06 7.51 -2.72
N GLY A 90 -2.24 7.10 -2.27
CA GLY A 90 -2.93 7.73 -1.16
C GLY A 90 -2.94 6.91 0.12
N SER A 91 -3.33 7.60 1.20
CA SER A 91 -3.57 7.02 2.51
C SER A 91 -4.97 6.38 2.58
N ALA A 92 -5.11 5.32 3.38
CA ALA A 92 -6.41 4.74 3.71
C ALA A 92 -7.13 5.48 4.84
N GLY A 93 -6.63 6.64 5.27
CA GLY A 93 -7.21 7.48 6.31
C GLY A 93 -6.45 7.42 7.64
N ASN A 94 -5.53 6.48 7.79
CA ASN A 94 -4.68 6.33 8.97
C ASN A 94 -3.30 6.94 8.73
N ILE A 95 -3.22 8.24 8.46
CA ILE A 95 -1.94 8.92 8.20
C ILE A 95 -1.04 8.79 9.43
N SER A 96 -0.07 7.89 9.36
CA SER A 96 0.73 7.47 10.50
C SER A 96 2.01 6.79 10.02
N GLU A 97 2.95 6.59 10.95
CA GLU A 97 4.21 5.94 10.61
C GLU A 97 4.08 4.45 10.27
N ARG A 98 3.04 3.82 10.80
CA ARG A 98 2.70 2.41 10.70
C ARG A 98 1.20 2.28 10.77
N HIS A 99 0.63 1.27 10.12
CA HIS A 99 -0.79 0.97 10.04
C HIS A 99 -1.60 1.87 9.09
N ASP A 100 -0.94 2.67 8.25
CA ASP A 100 -1.55 3.17 7.01
C ASP A 100 -1.51 2.09 5.92
N GLU A 101 -2.36 2.23 4.91
CA GLU A 101 -2.37 1.33 3.76
C GLU A 101 -2.48 2.12 2.47
N LEU A 102 -1.56 1.82 1.55
CA LEU A 102 -1.49 2.42 0.23
C LEU A 102 -2.75 2.13 -0.58
N GLN A 103 -3.36 3.22 -1.03
CA GLN A 103 -4.43 3.26 -2.01
C GLN A 103 -3.89 3.77 -3.35
N HIS A 104 -4.30 3.17 -4.47
CA HIS A 104 -4.01 3.73 -5.79
C HIS A 104 -5.22 4.51 -6.25
N LEU A 105 -5.02 5.81 -6.45
CA LEU A 105 -6.07 6.77 -6.73
C LEU A 105 -5.83 7.41 -8.09
N VAL A 106 -6.93 7.66 -8.81
CA VAL A 106 -6.95 8.28 -10.13
C VAL A 106 -7.86 9.49 -10.08
N SER A 107 -7.47 10.59 -10.72
CA SER A 107 -8.30 11.77 -10.89
C SER A 107 -7.89 12.57 -12.13
N TYR A 108 -8.46 13.75 -12.31
CA TYR A 108 -8.04 14.69 -13.34
C TYR A 108 -8.11 16.14 -12.86
N TYR A 109 -7.24 16.98 -13.41
CA TYR A 109 -7.42 18.43 -13.40
C TYR A 109 -8.25 18.84 -14.61
N ASP A 110 -9.35 19.52 -14.38
CA ASP A 110 -10.22 20.05 -15.42
C ASP A 110 -9.78 21.47 -15.81
N HIS A 111 -9.23 21.62 -17.00
CA HIS A 111 -8.74 22.91 -17.50
C HIS A 111 -9.85 23.86 -17.95
N ALA A 112 -11.10 23.38 -18.08
CA ALA A 112 -12.23 24.26 -18.35
C ALA A 112 -12.70 24.99 -17.08
N THR A 113 -12.70 24.29 -15.95
CA THR A 113 -13.20 24.84 -14.67
C THR A 113 -12.11 25.22 -13.68
N GLY A 114 -10.87 24.77 -13.88
CA GLY A 114 -9.77 24.99 -12.95
C GLY A 114 -9.86 24.16 -11.67
N THR A 115 -10.58 23.03 -11.70
CA THR A 115 -10.87 22.22 -10.51
C THR A 115 -10.35 20.80 -10.62
N VAL A 116 -10.25 20.14 -9.46
CA VAL A 116 -10.03 18.69 -9.36
C VAL A 116 -11.25 18.05 -8.69
N PRO A 117 -11.89 17.03 -9.29
CA PRO A 117 -13.00 16.32 -8.66
C PRO A 117 -12.48 15.44 -7.51
N ARG A 118 -13.35 14.75 -6.78
CA ARG A 118 -12.88 13.74 -5.82
C ARG A 118 -12.19 12.59 -6.56
N PRO A 119 -11.06 12.07 -6.04
CA PRO A 119 -10.34 11.00 -6.70
C PRO A 119 -11.07 9.67 -6.54
N VAL A 120 -10.81 8.76 -7.46
CA VAL A 120 -11.36 7.40 -7.45
C VAL A 120 -10.26 6.42 -7.05
N ARG A 121 -10.47 5.71 -5.95
CA ARG A 121 -9.61 4.59 -5.51
C ARG A 121 -9.93 3.39 -6.39
N ILE A 122 -8.92 2.82 -7.03
CA ILE A 122 -9.06 1.61 -7.85
C ILE A 122 -8.44 0.37 -7.19
N LEU A 123 -7.55 0.57 -6.21
CA LEU A 123 -6.87 -0.51 -5.50
C LEU A 123 -6.55 -0.06 -4.07
N GLN A 124 -6.81 -0.92 -3.09
CA GLN A 124 -6.18 -0.90 -1.77
C GLN A 124 -5.19 -2.04 -1.71
N LYS A 125 -3.90 -1.71 -1.66
CA LYS A 125 -2.80 -2.67 -1.85
C LYS A 125 -2.27 -3.27 -0.54
N ARG A 126 -2.93 -2.95 0.58
CA ARG A 126 -2.62 -3.45 1.94
C ARG A 126 -1.12 -3.40 2.25
N THR A 127 -0.46 -2.30 1.94
CA THR A 127 0.99 -2.11 2.13
C THR A 127 1.28 -0.68 2.54
N GLU A 128 2.30 -0.48 3.36
CA GLU A 128 2.85 0.85 3.68
C GLU A 128 3.94 1.28 2.70
N ASP A 129 4.30 0.40 1.75
CA ASP A 129 5.45 0.62 0.87
C ASP A 129 5.10 1.56 -0.29
N ALA A 130 5.49 2.83 -0.17
CA ALA A 130 5.26 3.83 -1.22
C ALA A 130 6.05 3.56 -2.52
N HIS A 131 6.96 2.58 -2.55
CA HIS A 131 7.55 2.12 -3.82
C HIS A 131 6.53 1.48 -4.76
N ASP A 132 5.36 1.10 -4.25
CA ASP A 132 4.30 0.46 -5.02
C ASP A 132 3.36 1.47 -5.72
N ASN A 133 3.61 2.78 -5.60
CA ASN A 133 2.75 3.81 -6.17
C ASN A 133 2.45 3.60 -7.66
N PRO A 134 1.28 4.04 -8.15
CA PRO A 134 0.85 3.74 -9.51
C PRO A 134 1.54 4.64 -10.57
N THR A 135 1.61 4.13 -11.81
CA THR A 135 1.80 4.95 -13.03
C THR A 135 0.62 4.84 -13.99
N LEU A 136 0.55 5.75 -14.96
CA LEU A 136 -0.59 5.96 -15.84
C LEU A 136 -0.15 5.88 -17.31
N ALA A 137 -0.96 5.23 -18.14
CA ALA A 137 -0.93 5.40 -19.59
C ALA A 137 -2.35 5.67 -20.11
N ILE A 138 -2.46 6.24 -21.31
CA ILE A 138 -3.73 6.43 -22.02
C ILE A 138 -3.53 5.97 -23.46
N ASP A 139 -4.38 5.09 -23.95
CA ASP A 139 -4.31 4.60 -25.33
C ASP A 139 -4.98 5.56 -26.32
N ALA A 140 -4.90 5.22 -27.62
CA ALA A 140 -5.49 6.03 -28.69
C ALA A 140 -7.03 6.04 -28.67
N ALA A 141 -7.68 5.03 -28.06
CA ALA A 141 -9.13 5.00 -27.89
C ALA A 141 -9.59 5.84 -26.69
N GLY A 142 -8.66 6.27 -25.83
CA GLY A 142 -8.89 7.10 -24.66
C GLY A 142 -9.07 6.30 -23.37
N HIS A 143 -8.82 5.00 -23.38
CA HIS A 143 -8.87 4.17 -22.17
C HIS A 143 -7.63 4.47 -21.32
N LEU A 144 -7.85 4.62 -20.02
CA LEU A 144 -6.78 4.81 -19.05
C LEU A 144 -6.28 3.46 -18.57
N PHE A 145 -4.96 3.33 -18.44
CA PHE A 145 -4.29 2.15 -17.90
C PHE A 145 -3.53 2.55 -16.65
N VAL A 146 -3.76 1.84 -15.55
CA VAL A 146 -3.04 2.09 -14.29
C VAL A 146 -2.20 0.89 -13.91
N PHE A 147 -0.89 1.11 -13.89
CA PHE A 147 0.11 0.13 -13.52
C PHE A 147 0.38 0.26 -12.03
N SER A 148 -0.04 -0.75 -11.27
CA SER A 148 0.12 -0.83 -9.82
C SER A 148 1.33 -1.69 -9.49
N SER A 149 2.50 -1.06 -9.45
CA SER A 149 3.79 -1.73 -9.26
C SER A 149 3.93 -2.41 -7.90
N ALA A 150 4.85 -3.36 -7.79
CA ALA A 150 5.25 -3.98 -6.54
C ALA A 150 6.76 -3.86 -6.35
N HIS A 151 7.20 -3.58 -5.13
CA HIS A 151 8.60 -3.58 -4.76
C HIS A 151 9.08 -4.99 -4.39
N GLY A 152 9.60 -5.71 -5.38
CA GLY A 152 10.00 -7.12 -5.26
C GLY A 152 8.84 -8.09 -5.45
N THR A 153 8.98 -9.31 -4.92
CA THR A 153 8.07 -10.44 -5.20
C THR A 153 7.12 -10.78 -4.04
N SER A 154 7.19 -10.04 -2.94
CA SER A 154 6.37 -10.31 -1.73
C SER A 154 4.88 -10.02 -1.89
N ARG A 155 4.52 -9.29 -2.95
CA ARG A 155 3.15 -8.88 -3.28
C ARG A 155 3.00 -8.77 -4.81
N PRO A 156 1.79 -8.98 -5.34
CA PRO A 156 1.55 -8.88 -6.77
C PRO A 156 1.55 -7.42 -7.25
N SER A 157 1.70 -7.29 -8.56
CA SER A 157 1.42 -6.08 -9.34
C SER A 157 0.11 -6.25 -10.09
N TYR A 158 -0.55 -5.14 -10.43
CA TYR A 158 -1.84 -5.16 -11.12
C TYR A 158 -1.87 -4.17 -12.28
N LEU A 159 -2.43 -4.59 -13.41
CA LEU A 159 -2.77 -3.72 -14.53
C LEU A 159 -4.28 -3.57 -14.61
N HIS A 160 -4.76 -2.34 -14.41
CA HIS A 160 -6.17 -1.99 -14.57
C HIS A 160 -6.39 -1.16 -15.82
N ARG A 161 -7.57 -1.29 -16.44
CA ARG A 161 -8.03 -0.45 -17.54
C ARG A 161 -9.38 0.19 -17.19
N SER A 162 -9.60 1.46 -17.53
CA SER A 162 -10.93 2.06 -17.44
C SER A 162 -11.87 1.37 -18.42
N LYS A 163 -13.11 1.07 -18.06
CA LYS A 163 -14.02 0.38 -19.01
C LYS A 163 -14.46 1.27 -20.17
N ARG A 164 -14.50 2.59 -19.95
CA ARG A 164 -14.89 3.60 -20.93
C ARG A 164 -13.76 4.61 -21.14
N PRO A 165 -13.63 5.19 -22.35
CA PRO A 165 -12.66 6.26 -22.60
C PRO A 165 -12.85 7.45 -21.65
N TYR A 166 -11.75 7.96 -21.10
CA TYR A 166 -11.69 9.17 -20.28
C TYR A 166 -12.59 9.17 -19.03
N ASP A 167 -13.05 8.00 -18.61
CA ASP A 167 -13.99 7.83 -17.51
C ASP A 167 -13.33 7.07 -16.34
N LEU A 168 -13.55 7.56 -15.12
CA LEU A 168 -12.92 7.01 -13.92
C LEU A 168 -13.86 6.11 -13.10
N ALA A 169 -15.13 5.99 -13.47
CA ALA A 169 -16.16 5.38 -12.63
C ALA A 169 -16.05 3.85 -12.55
N GLU A 170 -15.61 3.20 -13.62
CA GLU A 170 -15.51 1.75 -13.69
C GLU A 170 -14.21 1.28 -14.31
N TRP A 171 -13.63 0.25 -13.69
CA TRP A 171 -12.36 -0.33 -14.08
C TRP A 171 -12.50 -1.84 -14.20
N GLU A 172 -11.62 -2.44 -14.99
CA GLU A 172 -11.43 -3.88 -15.06
C GLU A 172 -9.97 -4.23 -14.77
N LEU A 173 -9.76 -5.37 -14.11
CA LEU A 173 -8.44 -5.95 -13.95
C LEU A 173 -8.09 -6.70 -15.24
N LEU A 174 -7.00 -6.29 -15.90
CA LEU A 174 -6.47 -6.99 -17.06
C LEU A 174 -5.49 -8.09 -16.66
N GLU A 175 -4.62 -7.80 -15.69
CA GLU A 175 -3.56 -8.71 -15.30
C GLU A 175 -3.17 -8.56 -13.83
N GLN A 176 -3.00 -9.70 -13.15
CA GLN A 176 -2.29 -9.81 -11.88
C GLN A 176 -0.96 -10.52 -12.15
N THR A 177 0.16 -9.85 -11.90
CA THR A 177 1.48 -10.30 -12.35
C THR A 177 2.57 -9.80 -11.38
N ASN A 178 3.82 -9.70 -11.83
CA ASN A 178 4.89 -9.07 -11.10
C ASN A 178 5.70 -8.13 -12.02
N PHE A 179 5.65 -6.85 -11.69
CA PHE A 179 6.52 -5.81 -12.25
C PHE A 179 6.82 -4.77 -11.18
N SER A 180 8.01 -4.20 -11.24
CA SER A 180 8.46 -3.13 -10.37
C SER A 180 8.80 -1.91 -11.23
N TYR A 181 8.61 -0.71 -10.68
CA TYR A 181 9.06 0.56 -11.27
C TYR A 181 8.59 0.74 -12.73
N THR A 182 7.40 1.32 -12.89
CA THR A 182 6.72 1.54 -14.18
C THR A 182 6.60 3.01 -14.55
#